data_AF-S3L956-F1
#
_entry.id   AF-S3L956-F1
#
_cell.length_a   1.000
_cell.length_b   1.000
_cell.length_c   1.000
_cell.angle_alpha   90.00
_cell.angle_beta   90.00
_cell.angle_gamma   90.00
#
_symmetry.space_group_name_H-M   'P 1'
#
loop_
_entity.id
_entity.type
_entity.pdbx_description
1 polymer ?
#
loop_
_entity_poly.entity_id
_entity_poly.type
_entity_poly.pdbx_seq_one_letter_code
_entity_poly.pdbx_strand_id
1 'polypeptide(L)'
;MNYIAFFSFVFFTSITPGPNNIAAMMYSSKYGFRKGVLFVFGCLIGFLCLMLCCAVFSSILYETIPAIKPFFLTGGALYMLYLYVVNSILKQAGLKE
;
A
#
# COMPACT_ATOMS: atom_id res chain seq x y z
N MET A 1 12.84 8.16 19.37
CA MET A 1 12.31 7.27 18.32
C MET A 1 12.71 5.84 18.67
N ASN A 2 11.74 4.92 18.79
CA ASN A 2 12.02 3.55 19.19
C ASN A 2 12.35 2.70 17.96
N TYR A 3 13.62 2.72 17.54
CA TYR A 3 14.10 2.00 16.36
C TYR A 3 13.92 0.48 16.47
N ILE A 4 13.95 -0.06 17.70
CA ILE A 4 13.73 -1.49 17.97
C ILE A 4 12.33 -1.91 17.50
N ALA A 5 11.29 -1.13 17.85
CA ALA A 5 9.93 -1.41 17.40
C ALA A 5 9.78 -1.33 15.87
N PHE A 6 10.46 -0.38 15.23
CA PHE A 6 10.47 -0.25 13.77
C PHE A 6 11.10 -1.48 13.10
N PHE A 7 12.29 -1.89 13.54
CA PHE A 7 12.96 -3.05 12.98
C PHE A 7 12.17 -4.35 13.22
N SER A 8 11.60 -4.56 14.41
CA SER A 8 10.75 -5.72 14.68
C SER A 8 9.53 -5.75 13.76
N PHE A 9 8.85 -4.62 13.58
CA PHE A 9 7.70 -4.52 12.67
C PHE A 9 8.08 -4.83 11.22
N VAL A 10 9.17 -4.23 10.72
CA VAL A 10 9.68 -4.47 9.36
C VAL A 10 10.05 -5.95 9.16
N PHE A 11 10.60 -6.61 10.18
CA PHE A 11 10.95 -8.03 10.12
C PHE A 11 9.70 -8.91 10.00
N PHE A 12 8.71 -8.72 10.88
CA PHE A 12 7.46 -9.49 10.87
C PHE A 12 6.65 -9.25 9.58
N THR A 13 6.58 -8.01 9.09
CA THR A 13 5.84 -7.71 7.85
C THR A 13 6.57 -8.15 6.59
N SER A 14 7.89 -8.33 6.61
CA SER A 14 8.67 -8.82 5.46
C SER A 14 8.53 -10.34 5.31
N ILE A 15 8.43 -11.06 6.44
CA ILE A 15 8.24 -12.52 6.46
C ILE A 15 6.80 -12.89 6.07
N THR A 16 5.81 -12.06 6.42
CA THR A 16 4.42 -12.32 6.06
C THR A 16 4.24 -12.10 4.55
N PRO A 17 3.85 -13.13 3.76
CA PRO A 17 3.79 -13.02 2.31
C PRO A 17 2.60 -12.13 1.91
N GLY A 18 2.84 -10.83 1.83
CA GLY A 18 1.89 -9.87 1.29
C GLY A 18 1.81 -9.97 -0.25
N PRO A 19 0.71 -9.51 -0.88
CA PRO A 19 0.54 -9.58 -2.33
C PRO A 19 1.70 -8.97 -3.12
N ASN A 20 2.26 -7.86 -2.62
CA ASN A 20 3.41 -7.19 -3.23
C ASN A 20 4.69 -8.04 -3.15
N ASN A 21 4.91 -8.71 -2.01
CA ASN A 21 6.09 -9.56 -1.80
C ASN A 21 5.97 -10.87 -2.59
N ILE A 22 4.75 -11.43 -2.69
CA ILE A 22 4.43 -12.60 -3.53
C ILE A 22 4.66 -12.26 -5.02
N ALA A 23 4.20 -11.10 -5.50
CA ALA A 23 4.42 -10.68 -6.88
C ALA A 23 5.93 -10.55 -7.21
N ALA A 24 6.71 -9.95 -6.30
CA ALA A 24 8.16 -9.86 -6.43
C ALA A 24 8.84 -11.24 -6.41
N MET A 25 8.37 -12.16 -5.58
CA MET A 25 8.86 -13.55 -5.50
C MET A 25 8.57 -14.33 -6.79
N MET A 26 7.34 -14.24 -7.31
CA MET A 26 6.93 -14.86 -8.58
C MET A 26 7.77 -14.33 -9.75
N TYR A 27 8.02 -13.03 -9.78
CA TYR A 27 8.86 -12.41 -10.80
C TYR A 27 10.33 -12.84 -10.69
N SER A 28 10.86 -12.92 -9.47
CA SER A 28 12.22 -13.40 -9.20
C SER A 28 12.41 -14.89 -9.56
N SER A 29 11.38 -15.71 -9.31
CA SER A 29 11.39 -17.14 -9.65
C SER A 29 11.32 -17.38 -11.16
N LYS A 30 10.62 -16.53 -11.92
CA LYS A 30 10.43 -16.70 -13.37
C LYS A 30 11.54 -16.07 -14.21
N TYR A 31 12.14 -14.96 -13.75
CA TYR A 31 13.13 -14.18 -14.51
C TYR A 31 14.54 -14.18 -13.89
N GLY A 32 14.72 -14.87 -12.77
CA GLY A 32 15.98 -14.95 -12.03
C GLY A 32 16.19 -13.80 -11.03
N PHE A 33 17.05 -14.04 -10.03
CA PHE A 33 17.30 -13.13 -8.89
C PHE A 33 17.68 -11.70 -9.31
N ARG A 34 18.53 -11.56 -10.34
CA ARG A 34 19.03 -10.25 -10.80
C ARG A 34 17.91 -9.36 -11.38
N LYS A 35 16.90 -9.95 -12.03
CA LYS A 35 15.75 -9.22 -12.57
C LYS A 35 14.68 -8.97 -11.50
N GLY A 36 14.59 -9.83 -10.49
CA GLY A 36 13.77 -9.63 -9.30
C GLY A 36 14.17 -8.38 -8.50
N VAL A 37 15.47 -8.21 -8.25
CA VAL A 37 15.98 -7.01 -7.55
C VAL A 37 15.69 -5.73 -8.34
N LEU A 38 15.85 -5.77 -9.68
CA LEU A 38 15.53 -4.63 -10.54
C LEU A 38 14.04 -4.27 -10.52
N PHE A 39 13.15 -5.27 -10.45
CA PHE A 39 11.71 -5.06 -10.30
C PHE A 39 11.37 -4.35 -8.99
N VAL A 40 11.94 -4.81 -7.86
CA VAL A 40 11.72 -4.18 -6.55
C VAL A 40 12.25 -2.74 -6.53
N PHE A 41 13.43 -2.49 -7.12
CA PHE A 41 13.97 -1.14 -7.27
C PHE A 41 13.09 -0.25 -8.15
N GLY A 42 12.57 -0.79 -9.25
CA GLY A 42 11.62 -0.09 -10.12
C GLY A 42 10.34 0.28 -9.40
N CYS A 43 9.76 -0.65 -8.62
CA CYS A 43 8.61 -0.37 -7.77
C CYS A 43 8.92 0.71 -6.73
N LEU A 44 10.08 0.66 -6.08
CA LEU A 44 10.49 1.68 -5.11
C LEU A 44 10.54 3.08 -5.75
N ILE A 45 11.21 3.21 -6.89
CA ILE A 45 11.34 4.48 -7.61
C ILE A 45 9.96 4.96 -8.10
N GLY A 46 9.13 4.05 -8.63
CA GLY A 46 7.77 4.37 -9.05
C GLY A 46 6.90 4.87 -7.91
N PHE A 47 6.94 4.20 -6.75
CA PHE A 47 6.22 4.64 -5.55
C PHE A 47 6.72 5.99 -5.05
N LEU A 48 8.03 6.23 -5.02
CA LEU A 48 8.60 7.52 -4.63
C LEU A 48 8.15 8.64 -5.57
N CYS A 49 8.21 8.41 -6.88
CA CYS A 49 7.78 9.38 -7.89
C CYS A 49 6.28 9.67 -7.78
N LEU A 50 5.46 8.62 -7.60
CA LEU A 50 4.02 8.74 -7.42
C LEU A 50 3.67 9.54 -6.15
N MET A 51 4.35 9.26 -5.03
CA MET A 51 4.15 9.99 -3.77
C MET A 51 4.50 11.47 -3.90
N LEU A 52 5.62 11.80 -4.54
CA LEU A 52 6.03 13.19 -4.79
C LEU A 52 5.02 13.90 -5.71
N CYS A 53 4.64 13.26 -6.81
CA CYS A 53 3.67 13.81 -7.75
C CYS A 53 2.31 14.03 -7.07
N CYS A 54 1.85 13.06 -6.27
CA CYS A 54 0.60 13.15 -5.52
C CYS A 54 0.66 14.25 -4.45
N ALA A 55 1.78 14.39 -3.73
CA ALA A 55 1.96 15.44 -2.73
C ALA A 55 1.89 16.84 -3.34
N VAL A 56 2.60 17.07 -4.45
CA VAL A 56 2.57 18.35 -5.17
C VAL A 56 1.18 18.62 -5.74
N PHE A 57 0.58 17.64 -6.41
CA PHE A 57 -0.76 17.77 -6.98
C PHE A 57 -1.82 18.07 -5.93
N SER A 58 -1.79 17.34 -4.81
CA SER A 58 -2.70 17.52 -3.68
C SER A 58 -2.58 18.93 -3.09
N SER A 59 -1.35 19.44 -2.95
CA SER A 59 -1.10 20.79 -2.42
C SER A 59 -1.70 21.88 -3.32
N ILE A 60 -1.55 21.74 -4.64
CA ILE A 60 -2.12 22.68 -5.63
C ILE A 60 -3.66 22.58 -5.68
N LEU A 61 -4.19 21.36 -5.58
CA LEU A 61 -5.64 21.12 -5.64
C LEU A 61 -6.35 21.70 -4.41
N TYR A 62 -5.73 21.65 -3.23
CA TYR A 62 -6.29 22.22 -2.00
C TYR A 62 -6.31 23.75 -2.01
N GLU A 63 -5.31 24.40 -2.63
CA GLU A 63 -5.27 25.86 -2.80
C GLU A 63 -6.35 26.35 -3.78
N THR A 64 -6.65 25.57 -4.82
CA THR A 64 -7.58 25.98 -5.89
C THR A 64 -9.05 25.70 -5.56
N ILE A 65 -9.36 24.57 -4.90
CA ILE A 65 -10.73 24.19 -4.56
C ILE A 65 -10.79 23.62 -3.13
N PRO A 66 -11.02 24.46 -2.11
CA PRO A 66 -11.08 24.02 -0.70
C PRO A 66 -12.28 23.09 -0.40
N ALA A 67 -13.28 23.03 -1.29
CA ALA A 67 -14.48 22.20 -1.14
C ALA A 67 -14.26 20.71 -1.46
N ILE A 68 -13.13 20.31 -2.06
CA ILE A 68 -12.82 18.92 -2.40
C ILE A 68 -12.44 18.07 -1.17
N LYS A 69 -11.87 18.72 -0.15
CA LYS A 69 -11.39 18.08 1.08
C LYS A 69 -12.44 17.22 1.79
N PRO A 70 -13.68 17.72 2.07
CA PRO A 70 -14.72 16.88 2.68
C PRO A 70 -15.19 15.75 1.75
N PHE A 71 -15.32 15.98 0.45
CA PHE A 71 -15.80 14.95 -0.49
C PHE A 71 -14.86 13.74 -0.56
N PHE A 72 -13.55 13.97 -0.64
CA PHE A 72 -12.55 12.91 -0.62
C PHE A 72 -12.52 12.17 0.73
N LEU A 73 -12.70 12.90 1.84
CA LEU A 73 -12.76 12.31 3.18
C LEU A 73 -13.99 11.41 3.34
N THR A 74 -15.17 11.88 2.93
CA THR A 74 -16.41 11.12 2.99
C THR A 74 -16.34 9.89 2.10
N GLY A 75 -15.84 10.01 0.87
CA GLY A 75 -15.64 8.88 -0.04
C GLY A 75 -14.66 7.84 0.51
N GLY A 76 -13.52 8.29 1.05
CA GLY A 76 -12.53 7.42 1.67
C GLY A 76 -13.07 6.70 2.92
N ALA A 77 -13.82 7.40 3.77
CA ALA A 77 -14.46 6.81 4.95
C ALA A 77 -15.49 5.75 4.56
N LEU A 78 -16.33 6.02 3.55
CA LEU A 78 -17.29 5.06 3.02
C LEU A 78 -16.60 3.82 2.46
N TYR A 79 -15.51 3.99 1.71
CA TYR A 79 -14.75 2.88 1.16
C TYR A 79 -14.10 2.01 2.25
N MET A 80 -13.51 2.63 3.28
CA MET A 80 -12.92 1.90 4.41
C MET A 80 -14.00 1.13 5.19
N LEU A 81 -15.18 1.72 5.37
CA LEU A 81 -16.31 1.08 6.02
C LEU A 81 -16.82 -0.10 5.19
N TYR A 82 -16.95 0.07 3.88
CA TYR A 82 -17.31 -1.01 2.95
C TYR A 82 -16.31 -2.18 3.03
N LEU A 83 -15.01 -1.89 2.96
CA LEU A 83 -13.97 -2.92 3.04
C LEU A 83 -14.05 -3.69 4.37
N TYR A 84 -14.22 -2.96 5.49
CA TYR A 84 -14.39 -3.57 6.81
C TYR A 84 -15.64 -4.45 6.89
N VAL A 85 -16.77 -3.99 6.37
CA VAL A 85 -18.01 -4.77 6.34
C VAL A 85 -17.84 -6.02 5.49
N VAL A 86 -17.28 -5.92 4.30
CA VAL A 86 -17.03 -7.07 3.42
C VAL A 86 -16.07 -8.07 4.08
N ASN A 87 -14.95 -7.61 4.64
CA ASN A 87 -14.00 -8.50 5.31
C ASN A 87 -14.58 -9.11 6.58
N SER A 88 -15.43 -8.40 7.33
CA SER A 88 -16.08 -8.96 8.52
C SER A 88 -17.10 -10.04 8.15
N ILE A 89 -17.85 -9.86 7.06
CA ILE A 89 -18.74 -10.90 6.50
C ILE A 89 -17.93 -12.12 6.03
N LEU A 90 -16.82 -11.91 5.32
CA LEU A 90 -15.97 -13.01 4.86
C LEU A 90 -15.30 -13.78 6.00
N LYS A 91 -14.95 -13.08 7.10
CA LYS A 91 -14.42 -13.71 8.32
C LYS A 91 -15.48 -14.54 9.04
N GLN A 92 -16.73 -14.06 9.07
CA GLN A 92 -17.89 -14.80 9.60
C GLN A 92 -18.23 -16.03 8.74
N ALA A 93 -18.01 -15.95 7.42
CA ALA A 93 -18.20 -17.04 6.47
C ALA A 93 -17.05 -18.09 6.48
N GLY A 94 -16.03 -17.95 7.34
CA GLY A 94 -14.97 -18.94 7.52
C GLY A 94 -14.02 -19.10 6.33
N LEU A 95 -13.97 -18.14 5.39
CA LEU A 95 -13.21 -18.25 4.14
C LEU A 95 -11.84 -17.55 4.15
N LYS A 96 -11.44 -16.88 5.23
CA LYS A 96 -10.11 -16.28 5.39
C LYS A 96 -9.58 -16.46 6.81
N GLU A 97 -8.56 -17.31 6.94
CA GLU A 97 -7.59 -17.31 8.04
C GLU A 97 -6.38 -16.45 7.67
#